data_AF-A0A353YFQ8-F1
#
_entry.id   AF-A0A353YFQ8-F1
#
_cell.length_a   1.000
_cell.length_b   1.000
_cell.length_c   1.000
_cell.angle_alpha   90.00
_cell.angle_beta   90.00
_cell.angle_gamma   90.00
#
_symmetry.space_group_name_H-M   'P 1'
#
loop_
_entity.id
_entity.type
_entity.pdbx_description
1 polymer ?
#
loop_
_entity_poly.entity_id
_entity_poly.type
_entity_poly.pdbx_seq_one_letter_code
_entity_poly.pdbx_strand_id
1 'polypeptide(L)'
;MAYGLSFAALIFAPPLSTLLAYGIAATFITTAISASIVAARSSVPFAIAGPDPTTVAVTATLVTALMARFAAEGAPDDLLAPVIIIMALAAALTGLLLCGLGLARAGGAIRFIPYPVIGGFLGATGCLMVSGAVRMITDHGIGISTMEALLDPSILARLAPAIAIALALYLGLRHRKDSPYVLPGILLAGLAAAHLAFAISGTSLAEAQAQGWLFKAPAAVGLTPTWDLDDLRAFPWKYLPGLSGDLFAVMFVTAISTLLNTTGIEFVT
;
A
#
# COMPACT_ATOMS: atom_id res chain seq x y z
N MET A 1 2.11 -8.04 -9.36
CA MET A 1 3.23 -7.28 -9.97
C MET A 1 2.96 -5.78 -9.97
N ALA A 2 1.95 -5.28 -10.71
CA ALA A 2 1.67 -3.84 -10.82
C ALA A 2 1.44 -3.11 -9.49
N TYR A 3 0.69 -3.71 -8.55
CA TYR A 3 0.40 -3.09 -7.25
C TYR A 3 1.61 -2.95 -6.33
N GLY A 4 2.65 -3.80 -6.48
CA GLY A 4 3.83 -3.76 -5.61
C GLY A 4 4.59 -2.44 -5.70
N LEU A 5 4.61 -1.85 -6.90
CA LEU A 5 5.24 -0.56 -7.13
C LEU A 5 4.43 0.59 -6.49
N SER A 6 3.11 0.57 -6.62
CA SER A 6 2.23 1.55 -5.97
C SER A 6 2.29 1.47 -4.44
N PHE A 7 2.38 0.26 -3.88
CA PHE A 7 2.49 0.06 -2.44
C PHE A 7 3.83 0.52 -1.88
N ALA A 8 4.92 0.21 -2.58
CA ALA A 8 6.22 0.75 -2.23
C ALA A 8 6.24 2.28 -2.31
N ALA A 9 5.65 2.88 -3.35
CA ALA A 9 5.53 4.33 -3.49
C ALA A 9 4.73 4.98 -2.36
N LEU A 10 3.69 4.30 -1.86
CA LEU A 10 2.89 4.80 -0.76
C LEU A 10 3.64 4.77 0.58
N ILE A 11 4.39 3.69 0.87
CA ILE A 11 5.16 3.54 2.11
C ILE A 11 6.41 4.43 2.11
N PHE A 12 7.13 4.47 0.98
CA PHE A 12 8.38 5.23 0.81
C PHE A 12 8.14 6.59 0.15
N ALA A 13 6.99 7.21 0.45
CA ALA A 13 6.69 8.57 0.06
C ALA A 13 7.73 9.56 0.67
N PRO A 14 7.90 10.78 0.10
CA PRO A 14 8.82 11.77 0.65
C PRO A 14 8.66 11.94 2.18
N PRO A 15 9.76 11.97 2.96
CA PRO A 15 11.16 12.13 2.55
C PRO A 15 11.92 10.84 2.14
N LEU A 16 11.27 9.67 2.12
CA LEU A 16 11.92 8.38 1.89
C LEU A 16 12.04 7.99 0.40
N SER A 17 11.82 8.93 -0.52
CA SER A 17 11.75 8.65 -1.96
C SER A 17 13.06 8.13 -2.55
N THR A 18 14.21 8.42 -1.93
CA THR A 18 15.52 7.85 -2.30
C THR A 18 15.61 6.35 -2.05
N LEU A 19 14.80 5.82 -1.12
CA LEU A 19 14.77 4.42 -0.73
C LEU A 19 13.67 3.63 -1.46
N LEU A 20 12.93 4.27 -2.37
CA LEU A 20 11.83 3.64 -3.11
C LEU A 20 12.25 2.36 -3.83
N ALA A 21 13.45 2.34 -4.42
CA ALA A 21 13.99 1.17 -5.10
C ALA A 21 14.11 -0.05 -4.16
N TYR A 22 14.56 0.17 -2.91
CA TYR A 22 14.58 -0.85 -1.87
C TYR A 22 13.16 -1.29 -1.49
N GLY A 23 12.24 -0.35 -1.31
CA GLY A 23 10.84 -0.64 -1.02
C GLY A 23 10.16 -1.51 -2.07
N ILE A 24 10.43 -1.25 -3.35
CA ILE A 24 9.94 -2.05 -4.48
C ILE A 24 10.50 -3.47 -4.41
N ALA A 25 11.82 -3.62 -4.25
CA ALA A 25 12.46 -4.93 -4.13
C ALA A 25 11.92 -5.73 -2.92
N ALA A 26 11.82 -5.09 -1.76
CA ALA A 26 11.29 -5.69 -0.54
C ALA A 26 9.83 -6.16 -0.73
N THR A 27 9.00 -5.36 -1.41
CA THR A 27 7.61 -5.72 -1.68
C THR A 27 7.51 -6.93 -2.62
N PHE A 28 8.35 -7.01 -3.65
CA PHE A 28 8.38 -8.17 -4.54
C PHE A 28 8.86 -9.43 -3.84
N ILE A 29 9.96 -9.35 -3.08
CA ILE A 29 10.49 -10.47 -2.30
C ILE A 29 9.45 -10.96 -1.29
N THR A 30 8.83 -10.04 -0.54
CA THR A 30 7.78 -10.36 0.44
C THR A 30 6.59 -11.02 -0.25
N THR A 31 6.15 -10.51 -1.41
CA THR A 31 5.05 -11.10 -2.16
C THR A 31 5.40 -12.52 -2.63
N ALA A 32 6.60 -12.73 -3.15
CA ALA A 32 7.05 -14.05 -3.61
C ALA A 32 7.13 -15.07 -2.46
N ILE A 33 7.69 -14.67 -1.32
CA ILE A 33 7.79 -15.51 -0.13
C ILE A 33 6.39 -15.84 0.41
N SER A 34 5.55 -14.82 0.63
CA SER A 34 4.18 -15.01 1.14
C SER A 34 3.33 -15.87 0.20
N ALA A 35 3.39 -15.64 -1.11
CA ALA A 35 2.71 -16.46 -2.11
C ALA A 35 3.18 -17.91 -2.09
N SER A 36 4.50 -18.15 -1.95
CA SER A 36 5.05 -19.50 -1.87
C SER A 36 4.60 -20.23 -0.60
N ILE A 37 4.61 -19.54 0.54
CA ILE A 37 4.15 -20.11 1.82
C ILE A 37 2.65 -20.42 1.76
N VAL A 38 1.84 -19.50 1.27
CA VAL A 38 0.37 -19.70 1.15
C VAL A 38 0.06 -20.80 0.14
N ALA A 39 0.73 -20.85 -1.01
CA ALA A 39 0.56 -21.94 -1.97
C ALA A 39 0.89 -23.32 -1.37
N ALA A 40 1.89 -23.40 -0.48
CA ALA A 40 2.31 -24.66 0.13
C ALA A 40 1.50 -25.06 1.38
N ARG A 41 0.89 -24.10 2.10
CA ARG A 41 0.32 -24.31 3.44
C ARG A 41 -1.17 -23.96 3.56
N SER A 42 -1.75 -23.28 2.56
CA SER A 42 -3.16 -22.88 2.60
C SER A 42 -4.09 -24.07 2.42
N SER A 43 -5.15 -24.10 3.22
CA SER A 43 -6.29 -25.01 3.05
C SER A 43 -7.35 -24.46 2.09
N VAL A 44 -7.23 -23.20 1.66
CA VAL A 44 -8.20 -22.53 0.78
C VAL A 44 -7.72 -22.64 -0.68
N PRO A 45 -8.51 -23.28 -1.57
CA PRO A 45 -8.15 -23.37 -2.98
C PRO A 45 -8.18 -21.98 -3.63
N PHE A 46 -7.25 -21.74 -4.56
CA PHE A 46 -7.12 -20.46 -5.29
C PHE A 46 -6.84 -19.23 -4.40
N ALA A 47 -6.31 -19.41 -3.19
CA ALA A 47 -5.89 -18.31 -2.35
C ALA A 47 -4.75 -17.51 -3.01
N ILE A 48 -4.97 -16.20 -3.20
CA ILE A 48 -3.96 -15.27 -3.69
C ILE A 48 -3.37 -14.55 -2.47
N ALA A 49 -2.07 -14.74 -2.24
CA ALA A 49 -1.35 -13.99 -1.22
C ALA A 49 -0.56 -12.84 -1.85
N GLY A 50 -0.68 -11.68 -1.22
CA GLY A 50 0.03 -10.48 -1.58
C GLY A 50 -0.23 -9.38 -0.57
N PRO A 51 0.46 -8.24 -0.69
CA PRO A 51 0.20 -7.09 0.16
C PRO A 51 -1.24 -6.62 -0.05
N ASP A 52 -1.97 -6.45 1.04
CA ASP A 52 -3.31 -5.91 1.03
C ASP A 52 -3.25 -4.37 1.03
N PRO A 53 -4.01 -3.67 0.16
CA PRO A 53 -3.94 -2.21 0.05
C PRO A 53 -4.32 -1.48 1.36
N THR A 54 -5.19 -2.07 2.19
CA THR A 54 -5.60 -1.49 3.48
C THR A 54 -4.44 -1.56 4.47
N THR A 55 -3.78 -2.71 4.57
CA THR A 55 -2.59 -2.91 5.40
C THR A 55 -1.44 -2.01 4.96
N VAL A 56 -1.23 -1.84 3.64
CA VAL A 56 -0.19 -0.96 3.10
C VAL A 56 -0.44 0.49 3.51
N ALA A 57 -1.68 0.98 3.41
CA ALA A 57 -2.02 2.35 3.76
C ALA A 57 -1.76 2.64 5.25
N VAL A 58 -2.17 1.75 6.14
CA VAL A 58 -1.95 1.91 7.59
C VAL A 58 -0.47 1.76 7.95
N THR A 59 0.27 0.89 7.25
CA THR A 59 1.73 0.78 7.39
C THR A 59 2.45 2.06 6.94
N ALA A 60 1.99 2.71 5.87
CA ALA A 60 2.51 4.00 5.43
C ALA A 60 2.26 5.11 6.48
N THR A 61 1.11 5.08 7.16
CA THR A 61 0.83 5.97 8.30
C THR A 61 1.79 5.70 9.47
N LEU A 62 2.03 4.44 9.83
CA LEU A 62 3.03 4.06 10.85
C LEU A 62 4.43 4.58 10.50
N VAL A 63 4.87 4.41 9.25
CA VAL A 63 6.17 4.93 8.79
C VAL A 63 6.19 6.47 8.85
N THR A 64 5.10 7.13 8.44
CA THR A 64 4.97 8.59 8.55
C THR A 64 5.06 9.07 10.00
N ALA A 65 4.42 8.37 10.94
CA ALA A 65 4.48 8.67 12.36
C ALA A 65 5.90 8.50 12.93
N LEU A 66 6.64 7.46 12.50
CA LEU A 66 8.04 7.28 12.85
C LEU A 66 8.90 8.45 12.32
N MET A 67 8.72 8.85 11.06
CA MET A 67 9.46 9.97 10.47
C MET A 67 9.19 11.29 11.21
N ALA A 68 7.95 11.52 11.66
CA ALA A 68 7.61 12.70 12.46
C ALA A 68 8.37 12.73 13.80
N ARG A 69 8.67 11.58 14.41
CA ARG A 69 9.51 11.50 15.62
C ARG A 69 10.96 11.84 15.32
N PHE A 70 11.50 11.34 14.22
CA PHE A 70 12.85 11.71 13.77
C PHE A 70 12.99 13.21 13.44
N ALA A 71 11.97 13.81 12.83
CA ALA A 71 11.97 15.24 12.57
C ALA A 71 12.00 16.09 13.86
N ALA A 72 11.39 15.60 14.96
CA ALA A 72 11.34 16.31 16.23
C ALA A 72 12.59 16.13 17.10
N GLU A 73 13.20 14.94 17.08
CA GLU A 73 14.25 14.55 18.04
C GLU A 73 15.63 14.28 17.41
N GLY A 74 15.74 14.42 16.09
CA GLY A 74 16.96 14.15 15.32
C GLY A 74 16.85 12.84 14.54
N ALA A 75 17.14 12.92 13.24
CA ALA A 75 17.13 11.78 12.33
C ALA A 75 18.47 11.03 12.40
N PRO A 76 18.46 9.68 12.43
CA PRO A 76 19.67 8.90 12.22
C PRO A 76 20.19 9.06 10.78
N ASP A 77 21.50 8.87 10.59
CA ASP A 77 22.15 8.96 9.28
C ASP A 77 21.60 7.91 8.29
N ASP A 78 21.27 6.72 8.79
CA ASP A 78 20.52 5.71 8.03
C ASP A 78 19.05 5.67 8.45
N LEU A 79 18.18 6.10 7.54
CA LEU A 79 16.72 6.03 7.68
C LEU A 79 16.16 4.66 7.23
N LEU A 80 16.91 3.88 6.45
CA LEU A 80 16.44 2.62 5.91
C LEU A 80 16.26 1.60 7.03
N ALA A 81 17.30 1.37 7.85
CA ALA A 81 17.24 0.36 8.89
C ALA A 81 16.08 0.57 9.88
N PRO A 82 15.83 1.77 10.45
CA PRO A 82 14.69 1.98 11.34
C PRO A 82 13.32 1.76 10.68
N VAL A 83 13.16 2.12 9.40
CA VAL A 83 11.92 1.91 8.65
C VAL A 83 11.68 0.42 8.42
N ILE A 84 12.70 -0.33 8.02
CA ILE A 84 12.58 -1.78 7.84
C ILE A 84 12.34 -2.48 9.17
N ILE A 85 13.00 -2.07 10.25
CA ILE A 85 12.81 -2.64 11.60
C ILE A 85 11.38 -2.42 12.10
N ILE A 86 10.81 -1.21 11.98
CA ILE A 86 9.45 -0.96 12.45
C ILE A 86 8.41 -1.74 11.62
N MET A 87 8.63 -1.85 10.30
CA MET A 87 7.77 -2.64 9.41
C MET A 87 7.87 -4.13 9.73
N ALA A 88 9.08 -4.64 9.98
CA ALA A 88 9.31 -6.03 10.37
C ALA A 88 8.66 -6.33 11.73
N LEU A 89 8.76 -5.42 12.69
CA LEU A 89 8.10 -5.54 13.99
C LEU A 89 6.57 -5.56 13.84
N ALA A 90 5.99 -4.64 13.06
CA ALA A 90 4.56 -4.62 12.78
C ALA A 90 4.09 -5.92 12.12
N ALA A 91 4.84 -6.43 11.13
CA ALA A 91 4.55 -7.68 10.45
C ALA A 91 4.66 -8.89 11.40
N ALA A 92 5.70 -8.95 12.24
CA ALA A 92 5.89 -10.03 13.20
C ALA A 92 4.79 -10.07 14.26
N LEU A 93 4.43 -8.93 14.84
CA LEU A 93 3.34 -8.81 15.80
C LEU A 93 1.99 -9.19 15.18
N THR A 94 1.75 -8.74 13.94
CA THR A 94 0.55 -9.12 13.19
C THR A 94 0.51 -10.61 12.90
N GLY A 95 1.64 -11.21 12.49
CA GLY A 95 1.76 -12.64 12.27
C GLY A 95 1.51 -13.45 13.54
N LEU A 96 2.04 -13.01 14.69
CA LEU A 96 1.79 -13.62 15.99
C LEU A 96 0.31 -13.54 16.38
N LEU A 97 -0.33 -12.39 16.19
CA LEU A 97 -1.76 -12.20 16.43
C LEU A 97 -2.60 -13.14 15.55
N LEU A 98 -2.36 -13.15 14.24
CA LEU A 98 -3.06 -14.01 13.28
C LEU A 98 -2.85 -15.50 13.58
N CYS A 99 -1.63 -15.89 13.94
CA CYS A 99 -1.31 -17.25 14.35
C CYS A 99 -2.07 -17.64 15.62
N GLY A 100 -2.10 -16.75 16.62
CA GLY A 100 -2.88 -16.93 17.85
C GLY A 100 -4.38 -17.08 17.58
N LEU A 101 -4.95 -16.23 16.73
CA LEU A 101 -6.35 -16.33 16.30
C LEU A 101 -6.64 -17.64 15.56
N GLY A 102 -5.73 -18.08 14.69
CA GLY A 102 -5.83 -19.35 13.97
C GLY A 102 -5.77 -20.56 14.91
N LEU A 103 -4.83 -20.58 15.86
CA LEU A 103 -4.69 -21.62 16.89
C LEU A 103 -5.92 -21.69 17.80
N ALA A 104 -6.49 -20.54 18.17
CA ALA A 104 -7.72 -20.45 18.95
C ALA A 104 -8.99 -20.79 18.15
N ARG A 105 -8.88 -21.08 16.84
CA ARG A 105 -10.00 -21.28 15.92
C ARG A 105 -11.01 -20.13 15.95
N ALA A 106 -10.51 -18.91 16.19
CA ALA A 106 -11.30 -17.70 16.30
C ALA A 106 -11.68 -17.09 14.93
N GLY A 107 -11.61 -17.86 13.84
CA GLY A 107 -12.00 -17.39 12.50
C GLY A 107 -13.47 -16.94 12.45
N GLY A 108 -14.34 -17.59 13.23
CA GLY A 108 -15.75 -17.19 13.38
C GLY A 108 -15.96 -15.90 14.20
N ALA A 109 -14.91 -15.31 14.80
CA ALA A 109 -15.03 -14.13 15.65
C ALA A 109 -15.54 -12.89 14.89
N ILE A 110 -15.40 -12.89 13.56
CA ILE A 110 -15.95 -11.85 12.69
C ILE A 110 -17.46 -11.65 12.88
N ARG A 111 -18.20 -12.71 13.25
CA ARG A 111 -19.64 -12.68 13.50
C ARG A 111 -20.03 -11.84 14.73
N PHE A 112 -19.09 -11.59 15.64
CA PHE A 112 -19.30 -10.75 16.82
C PHE A 112 -18.92 -9.29 16.59
N ILE A 113 -18.33 -8.95 15.44
CA ILE A 113 -17.99 -7.56 15.10
C ILE A 113 -19.29 -6.85 14.69
N PRO A 114 -19.71 -5.79 15.39
CA PRO A 114 -20.91 -5.05 15.02
C PRO A 114 -20.80 -4.47 13.61
N TYR A 115 -21.87 -4.53 12.83
CA TYR A 115 -21.94 -3.92 11.50
C TYR A 115 -21.45 -2.46 11.43
N PRO A 116 -21.72 -1.59 12.42
CA PRO A 116 -21.17 -0.23 12.43
C PRO A 116 -19.63 -0.18 12.43
N VAL A 117 -18.96 -1.14 13.07
CA VAL A 117 -17.49 -1.22 13.11
C VAL A 117 -16.94 -1.62 11.74
N ILE A 118 -17.56 -2.61 11.09
CA ILE A 118 -17.19 -3.02 9.73
C ILE A 118 -17.41 -1.86 8.75
N GLY A 119 -18.55 -1.17 8.84
CA GLY A 119 -18.85 0.00 8.01
C GLY A 119 -17.87 1.15 8.21
N GLY A 120 -17.53 1.47 9.47
CA GLY A 120 -16.52 2.48 9.80
C GLY A 120 -15.13 2.11 9.28
N PHE A 121 -14.72 0.86 9.44
CA PHE A 121 -13.45 0.34 8.92
C PHE A 121 -13.37 0.42 7.39
N LEU A 122 -14.39 -0.04 6.67
CA LEU A 122 -14.45 0.02 5.21
C LEU A 122 -14.47 1.47 4.72
N GLY A 123 -15.20 2.36 5.39
CA GLY A 123 -15.23 3.79 5.08
C GLY A 123 -13.87 4.47 5.29
N ALA A 124 -13.22 4.22 6.43
CA ALA A 124 -11.88 4.75 6.72
C ALA A 124 -10.84 4.23 5.73
N THR A 125 -10.88 2.94 5.42
CA THR A 125 -10.02 2.31 4.42
C THR A 125 -10.20 2.94 3.04
N GLY A 126 -11.45 3.15 2.60
CA GLY A 126 -11.72 3.84 1.33
C GLY A 126 -11.13 5.26 1.30
N CYS A 127 -11.27 6.01 2.40
CA CYS A 127 -10.67 7.33 2.55
C CYS A 127 -9.13 7.28 2.49
N LEU A 128 -8.51 6.29 3.15
CA LEU A 128 -7.06 6.07 3.11
C LEU A 128 -6.56 5.70 1.70
N MET A 129 -7.30 4.87 0.96
CA MET A 129 -6.94 4.56 -0.42
C MET A 129 -7.03 5.77 -1.34
N VAL A 130 -8.10 6.57 -1.22
CA VAL A 130 -8.27 7.79 -2.02
C VAL A 130 -7.17 8.81 -1.68
N SER A 131 -6.90 9.04 -0.39
CA SER A 131 -5.84 9.95 0.04
C SER A 131 -4.45 9.48 -0.37
N GLY A 132 -4.18 8.18 -0.28
CA GLY A 132 -2.94 7.58 -0.78
C GLY A 132 -2.78 7.74 -2.30
N ALA A 133 -3.85 7.51 -3.07
CA ALA A 133 -3.84 7.68 -4.52
C ALA A 133 -3.61 9.15 -4.94
N VAL A 134 -4.28 10.10 -4.29
CA VAL A 134 -4.06 11.54 -4.54
C VAL A 134 -2.62 11.90 -4.20
N ARG A 135 -2.12 11.51 -3.01
CA ARG A 135 -0.74 11.77 -2.61
C ARG A 135 0.27 11.19 -3.58
N MET A 136 0.00 10.02 -4.16
CA MET A 136 0.87 9.40 -5.16
C MET A 136 0.88 10.15 -6.49
N ILE A 137 -0.25 10.74 -6.90
CA ILE A 137 -0.37 11.47 -8.19
C ILE A 137 0.16 12.90 -8.08
N THR A 138 -0.09 13.55 -6.95
CA THR A 138 0.16 14.99 -6.78
C THR A 138 1.42 15.28 -5.97
N ASP A 139 2.03 14.27 -5.33
CA ASP A 139 3.05 14.39 -4.28
C ASP A 139 2.59 15.16 -3.02
N HIS A 140 1.33 15.61 -2.99
CA HIS A 140 0.75 16.39 -1.90
C HIS A 140 -0.30 15.55 -1.15
N GLY A 141 -0.20 15.49 0.18
CA GLY A 141 -1.22 14.85 1.02
C GLY A 141 -2.56 15.61 0.97
N ILE A 142 -3.67 14.90 1.20
CA ILE A 142 -4.98 15.56 1.39
C ILE A 142 -5.02 16.16 2.79
N GLY A 143 -5.15 17.48 2.86
CA GLY A 143 -5.26 18.24 4.10
C GLY A 143 -5.99 19.56 3.85
N ILE A 144 -6.48 20.18 4.92
CA ILE A 144 -7.20 21.46 4.83
C ILE A 144 -6.29 22.54 4.24
N SER A 145 -4.98 22.50 4.56
CA SER A 145 -3.96 23.41 4.05
C SER A 145 -3.51 23.13 2.60
N THR A 146 -3.77 21.94 2.06
CA THR A 146 -3.37 21.56 0.70
C THR A 146 -4.55 21.60 -0.28
N MET A 147 -5.76 21.94 0.19
CA MET A 147 -6.96 21.98 -0.65
C MET A 147 -6.85 23.00 -1.78
N GLU A 148 -6.24 24.16 -1.52
CA GLU A 148 -5.98 25.18 -2.53
C GLU A 148 -4.97 24.71 -3.57
N ALA A 149 -3.93 23.97 -3.14
CA ALA A 149 -2.95 23.38 -4.04
C ALA A 149 -3.58 22.29 -4.93
N LEU A 150 -4.54 21.51 -4.42
CA LEU A 150 -5.24 20.48 -5.20
C LEU A 150 -6.13 21.07 -6.32
N LEU A 151 -6.50 22.35 -6.23
CA LEU A 151 -7.27 23.07 -7.25
C LEU A 151 -6.39 23.69 -8.34
N ASP A 152 -5.07 23.53 -8.28
CA ASP A 152 -4.16 23.97 -9.34
C ASP A 152 -4.49 23.23 -10.65
N PRO A 153 -4.66 23.94 -11.79
CA PRO A 153 -4.95 23.33 -13.08
C PRO A 153 -3.96 22.22 -13.48
N SER A 154 -2.69 22.34 -13.07
CA SER A 154 -1.67 21.34 -13.36
C SER A 154 -1.90 20.02 -12.60
N ILE A 155 -2.32 20.09 -11.33
CA ILE A 155 -2.68 18.95 -10.50
C ILE A 155 -3.99 18.32 -11.00
N LEU A 156 -4.98 19.15 -11.35
CA LEU A 156 -6.25 18.67 -11.87
C LEU A 156 -6.07 17.91 -13.19
N ALA A 157 -5.17 18.37 -14.06
CA ALA A 157 -4.82 17.66 -15.29
C ALA A 157 -4.19 16.28 -15.02
N ARG A 158 -3.41 16.12 -13.95
CA ARG A 158 -2.85 14.81 -13.54
C ARG A 158 -3.88 13.89 -12.87
N LEU A 159 -4.87 14.45 -12.18
CA LEU A 159 -5.97 13.68 -11.57
C LEU A 159 -7.00 13.21 -12.61
N ALA A 160 -7.20 13.95 -13.69
CA ALA A 160 -8.21 13.65 -14.70
C ALA A 160 -8.12 12.22 -15.29
N PRO A 161 -6.93 11.69 -15.69
CA PRO A 161 -6.80 10.30 -16.14
C PRO A 161 -7.18 9.28 -15.06
N ALA A 162 -6.83 9.53 -13.80
CA ALA A 162 -7.17 8.64 -12.69
C ALA A 162 -8.69 8.59 -12.47
N ILE A 163 -9.36 9.75 -12.52
CA ILE A 163 -10.83 9.86 -12.44
C ILE A 163 -11.48 9.16 -13.64
N ALA A 164 -10.93 9.34 -14.85
CA ALA A 164 -11.45 8.70 -16.06
C ALA A 164 -11.38 7.17 -15.98
N ILE A 165 -10.26 6.61 -15.52
CA ILE A 165 -10.10 5.16 -15.30
C ILE A 165 -11.06 4.68 -14.20
N ALA A 166 -11.18 5.41 -13.08
CA ALA A 166 -12.10 5.06 -12.01
C ALA A 166 -13.56 5.03 -12.47
N LEU A 167 -13.97 6.02 -13.26
CA LEU A 167 -15.32 6.09 -13.83
C LEU A 167 -15.54 4.98 -14.86
N ALA A 168 -14.56 4.70 -15.72
CA ALA A 168 -14.62 3.60 -16.67
C ALA A 168 -14.78 2.24 -15.96
N LEU A 169 -14.04 2.02 -14.86
CA LEU A 169 -14.18 0.82 -14.02
C LEU A 169 -15.56 0.76 -13.37
N TYR A 170 -16.03 1.85 -12.76
CA TYR A 170 -17.35 1.90 -12.15
C TYR A 170 -18.47 1.58 -13.15
N LEU A 171 -18.45 2.22 -14.32
CA LEU A 171 -19.44 1.98 -15.37
C LEU A 171 -19.30 0.59 -15.98
N GLY A 172 -18.07 0.13 -16.24
CA GLY A 172 -17.79 -1.19 -16.80
C GLY A 172 -18.29 -2.31 -15.90
N LEU A 173 -17.93 -2.28 -14.62
CA LEU A 173 -18.39 -3.29 -13.65
C LEU A 173 -19.90 -3.19 -13.42
N ARG A 174 -20.49 -1.98 -13.45
CA ARG A 174 -21.94 -1.83 -13.32
C ARG A 174 -22.72 -2.49 -14.46
N HIS A 175 -22.22 -2.41 -15.70
CA HIS A 175 -22.92 -2.94 -16.88
C HIS A 175 -22.53 -4.39 -17.21
N ARG A 176 -21.37 -4.87 -16.76
CA ARG A 176 -20.82 -6.19 -17.10
C ARG A 176 -20.30 -6.92 -15.86
N LYS A 177 -21.16 -7.07 -14.85
CA LYS A 177 -20.82 -7.64 -13.53
C LYS A 177 -20.15 -9.02 -13.58
N ASP A 178 -20.54 -9.84 -14.55
CA ASP A 178 -20.10 -11.25 -14.63
C ASP A 178 -18.89 -11.45 -15.55
N SER A 179 -18.40 -10.40 -16.21
CA SER A 179 -17.29 -10.54 -17.16
C SER A 179 -15.94 -10.32 -16.46
N PRO A 180 -15.08 -11.36 -16.36
CA PRO A 180 -13.77 -11.24 -15.71
C PRO A 180 -12.78 -10.37 -16.51
N TYR A 181 -13.12 -10.03 -17.76
CA TYR A 181 -12.25 -9.29 -18.68
C TYR A 181 -12.38 -7.77 -18.57
N VAL A 182 -13.37 -7.26 -17.83
CA VAL A 182 -13.63 -5.81 -17.73
C VAL A 182 -12.45 -5.08 -17.10
N LEU A 183 -11.95 -5.58 -15.97
CA LEU A 183 -10.84 -4.97 -15.26
C LEU A 183 -9.54 -5.02 -16.09
N PRO A 184 -9.07 -6.18 -16.59
CA PRO A 184 -7.89 -6.23 -17.47
C PRO A 184 -8.05 -5.36 -18.73
N GLY A 185 -9.22 -5.38 -19.36
CA GLY A 185 -9.50 -4.63 -20.58
C GLY A 185 -9.39 -3.12 -20.39
N ILE A 186 -9.96 -2.59 -19.30
CA ILE A 186 -9.89 -1.15 -18.99
C ILE A 186 -8.44 -0.74 -18.67
N LEU A 187 -7.69 -1.57 -17.95
CA LEU A 187 -6.28 -1.29 -17.65
C LEU A 187 -5.43 -1.27 -18.92
N LEU A 188 -5.61 -2.22 -19.82
CA LEU A 188 -4.91 -2.26 -21.11
C LEU A 188 -5.31 -1.09 -22.02
N ALA A 189 -6.59 -0.74 -22.06
CA ALA A 189 -7.08 0.41 -22.79
C ALA A 189 -6.52 1.72 -22.25
N GLY A 190 -6.43 1.87 -20.92
CA GLY A 190 -5.81 3.03 -20.26
C GLY A 190 -4.33 3.14 -20.60
N LEU A 191 -3.58 2.03 -20.57
CA LEU A 191 -2.18 1.98 -20.97
C LEU A 191 -1.99 2.39 -22.44
N ALA A 192 -2.80 1.83 -23.35
CA ALA A 192 -2.75 2.16 -24.76
C ALA A 192 -3.10 3.65 -25.00
N ALA A 193 -4.11 4.18 -24.33
CA ALA A 193 -4.51 5.58 -24.42
C ALA A 193 -3.40 6.53 -23.93
N ALA A 194 -2.71 6.19 -22.83
CA ALA A 194 -1.59 6.97 -22.32
C ALA A 194 -0.43 7.02 -23.33
N HIS A 195 -0.03 5.86 -23.86
CA HIS A 195 1.03 5.80 -24.87
C HIS A 195 0.66 6.53 -26.17
N LEU A 196 -0.60 6.45 -26.60
CA LEU A 196 -1.09 7.19 -27.76
C LEU A 196 -1.06 8.71 -27.52
N ALA A 197 -1.45 9.17 -26.33
CA ALA A 197 -1.37 10.58 -25.96
C ALA A 197 0.08 11.09 -25.95
N PHE A 198 1.04 10.31 -25.44
CA PHE A 198 2.46 10.65 -25.51
C PHE A 198 2.98 10.68 -26.94
N ALA A 199 2.56 9.74 -27.79
CA ALA A 199 2.92 9.73 -29.20
C ALA A 199 2.39 10.95 -29.97
N ILE A 200 1.13 11.34 -29.73
CA ILE A 200 0.50 12.51 -30.39
C ILE A 200 1.13 13.82 -29.90
N SER A 201 1.46 13.93 -28.62
CA SER A 201 2.10 15.12 -28.06
C SER A 201 3.59 15.23 -28.37
N GLY A 202 4.20 14.19 -28.96
CA GLY A 202 5.64 14.11 -29.20
C GLY A 202 6.47 14.00 -27.91
N THR A 203 5.83 13.71 -26.77
CA THR A 203 6.50 13.62 -25.46
C THR A 203 7.28 12.32 -25.40
N SER A 204 8.59 12.40 -25.20
CA SER A 204 9.42 11.22 -25.00
C SER A 204 9.13 10.54 -23.65
N LEU A 205 9.45 9.26 -23.52
CA LEU A 205 9.28 8.54 -22.26
C LEU A 205 10.05 9.20 -21.10
N ALA A 206 11.24 9.71 -21.39
CA ALA A 206 12.09 10.41 -20.42
C ALA A 206 11.47 11.73 -19.95
N GLU A 207 10.85 12.49 -20.86
CA GLU A 207 10.12 13.72 -20.52
C GLU A 207 8.86 13.41 -19.72
N ALA A 208 8.10 12.37 -20.08
CA ALA A 208 6.94 11.94 -19.32
C ALA A 208 7.32 11.53 -17.88
N GLN A 209 8.46 10.85 -17.70
CA GLN A 209 9.01 10.54 -16.38
C GLN A 209 9.52 11.79 -15.63
N ALA A 210 10.15 12.74 -16.33
CA ALA A 210 10.63 13.98 -15.74
C ALA A 210 9.47 14.87 -15.26
N GLN A 211 8.35 14.86 -15.99
CA GLN A 211 7.13 15.60 -15.68
C GLN A 211 6.24 14.88 -14.65
N GLY A 212 6.62 13.72 -14.15
CA GLY A 212 5.87 12.96 -13.14
C GLY A 212 4.64 12.21 -13.67
N TRP A 213 4.49 12.06 -14.99
CA TRP A 213 3.42 11.25 -15.58
C TRP A 213 3.70 9.75 -15.47
N LEU A 214 4.97 9.37 -15.42
CA LEU A 214 5.41 7.99 -15.30
C LEU A 214 6.45 7.85 -14.19
N PHE A 215 6.47 6.69 -13.54
CA PHE A 215 7.50 6.35 -12.58
C PHE A 215 8.87 6.30 -13.26
N LYS A 216 9.87 6.94 -12.65
CA LYS A 216 11.27 6.76 -13.03
C LYS A 216 11.68 5.32 -12.74
N ALA A 217 12.46 4.73 -13.66
CA ALA A 217 13.04 3.42 -13.42
C ALA A 217 13.87 3.48 -12.12
N PRO A 218 13.62 2.59 -11.15
CA PRO A 218 14.41 2.56 -9.93
C PRO A 218 15.89 2.34 -10.28
N ALA A 219 16.80 3.02 -9.58
CA ALA A 219 18.21 2.70 -9.68
C ALA A 219 18.45 1.23 -9.31
N ALA A 220 19.39 0.57 -9.98
CA ALA A 220 19.75 -0.79 -9.63
C ALA A 220 20.28 -0.82 -8.20
N VAL A 221 19.59 -1.55 -7.33
CA VAL A 221 19.94 -1.70 -5.92
C VAL A 221 20.52 -3.09 -5.70
N GLY A 222 21.65 -3.16 -5.00
CA GLY A 222 22.20 -4.43 -4.53
C GLY A 222 21.30 -5.05 -3.47
N LEU A 223 21.09 -6.36 -3.53
CA LEU A 223 20.42 -7.14 -2.46
C LEU A 223 21.32 -7.32 -1.24
N THR A 224 21.92 -6.23 -0.77
CA THR A 224 22.70 -6.22 0.47
C THR A 224 21.75 -6.34 1.66
N PRO A 225 22.18 -6.95 2.78
CA PRO A 225 21.41 -6.94 4.01
C PRO A 225 21.00 -5.51 4.37
N THR A 226 19.71 -5.29 4.58
CA THR A 226 19.13 -3.96 4.83
C THR A 226 19.14 -3.58 6.31
N TRP A 227 19.50 -4.52 7.18
CA TRP A 227 19.63 -4.33 8.62
C TRP A 227 20.54 -5.44 9.19
N ASP A 228 21.28 -5.12 10.25
CA ASP A 228 22.00 -6.08 11.08
C ASP A 228 21.50 -6.03 12.54
N LEU A 229 21.98 -6.96 13.36
CA LEU A 229 21.68 -7.05 14.78
C LEU A 229 22.12 -5.78 15.54
N ASP A 230 23.16 -5.10 15.05
CA ASP A 230 23.62 -3.84 15.61
C ASP A 230 22.65 -2.69 15.31
N ASP A 231 22.01 -2.66 14.14
CA ASP A 231 20.95 -1.70 13.82
C ASP A 231 19.71 -1.92 14.69
N LEU A 232 19.38 -3.18 14.98
CA LEU A 232 18.29 -3.53 15.89
C LEU A 232 18.56 -3.04 17.32
N ARG A 233 19.82 -3.08 17.76
CA ARG A 233 20.24 -2.53 19.06
C ARG A 233 20.26 -1.00 19.04
N ALA A 234 20.67 -0.40 17.94
CA ALA A 234 20.70 1.05 17.74
C ALA A 234 19.30 1.65 17.53
N PHE A 235 18.30 0.82 17.20
CA PHE A 235 16.94 1.27 17.00
C PHE A 235 16.43 2.02 18.25
N PRO A 236 15.87 3.24 18.11
CA PRO A 236 15.42 4.04 19.24
C PRO A 236 14.11 3.50 19.80
N TRP A 237 14.20 2.45 20.61
CA TRP A 237 13.09 1.79 21.31
C TRP A 237 12.23 2.75 22.14
N LYS A 238 12.77 3.91 22.52
CA LYS A 238 12.02 5.00 23.18
C LYS A 238 10.80 5.49 22.40
N TYR A 239 10.78 5.36 21.07
CA TYR A 239 9.64 5.78 20.24
C TYR A 239 8.52 4.75 20.22
N LEU A 240 8.80 3.49 20.58
CA LEU A 240 7.85 2.40 20.46
C LEU A 240 6.54 2.62 21.27
N PRO A 241 6.57 3.13 22.52
CA PRO A 241 5.34 3.44 23.25
C PRO A 241 4.47 4.47 22.51
N GLY A 242 5.10 5.47 21.89
CA GLY A 242 4.42 6.52 21.12
C GLY A 242 3.87 6.05 19.76
N LEU A 243 4.34 4.92 19.25
CA LEU A 243 3.88 4.29 18.00
C LEU A 243 2.97 3.09 18.25
N SER A 244 2.66 2.77 19.52
CA SER A 244 1.85 1.61 19.88
C SER A 244 0.45 1.62 19.27
N GLY A 245 -0.17 2.81 19.17
CA GLY A 245 -1.46 3.00 18.51
C GLY A 245 -1.40 2.67 17.01
N ASP A 246 -0.37 3.13 16.31
CA ASP A 246 -0.17 2.83 14.88
C ASP A 246 0.13 1.34 14.65
N LEU A 247 0.95 0.73 15.51
CA LEU A 247 1.22 -0.72 15.47
C LEU A 247 -0.07 -1.52 15.70
N PHE A 248 -0.89 -1.13 16.67
CA PHE A 248 -2.17 -1.76 16.92
C PHE A 248 -3.12 -1.59 15.74
N ALA A 249 -3.14 -0.42 15.11
CA ALA A 249 -3.92 -0.19 13.90
C ALA A 249 -3.51 -1.14 12.77
N VAL A 250 -2.21 -1.29 12.49
CA VAL A 250 -1.72 -2.23 11.46
C VAL A 250 -2.16 -3.67 11.77
N MET A 251 -1.99 -4.12 13.01
CA MET A 251 -2.41 -5.47 13.44
C MET A 251 -3.91 -5.68 13.26
N PHE A 252 -4.72 -4.73 13.74
CA PHE A 252 -6.17 -4.82 13.73
C PHE A 252 -6.75 -4.77 12.31
N VAL A 253 -6.29 -3.82 11.49
CA VAL A 253 -6.68 -3.70 10.08
C VAL A 253 -6.35 -4.98 9.33
N THR A 254 -5.13 -5.51 9.51
CA THR A 254 -4.72 -6.74 8.82
C THR A 254 -5.53 -7.95 9.29
N ALA A 255 -5.83 -8.06 10.58
CA ALA A 255 -6.67 -9.13 11.12
C ALA A 255 -8.10 -9.09 10.55
N ILE A 256 -8.73 -7.93 10.54
CA ILE A 256 -10.08 -7.75 9.98
C ILE A 256 -10.10 -8.03 8.48
N SER A 257 -9.16 -7.46 7.71
CA SER A 257 -9.09 -7.69 6.27
C SER A 257 -8.90 -9.16 5.94
N THR A 258 -8.05 -9.86 6.70
CA THR A 258 -7.84 -11.31 6.52
C THR A 258 -9.14 -12.08 6.80
N LEU A 259 -9.80 -11.82 7.93
CA LEU A 259 -11.05 -12.49 8.29
C LEU A 259 -12.17 -12.22 7.27
N LEU A 260 -12.34 -10.96 6.83
CA LEU A 260 -13.33 -10.58 5.81
C LEU A 260 -13.06 -11.27 4.47
N ASN A 261 -11.80 -11.31 4.04
CA ASN A 261 -11.41 -11.97 2.78
C ASN A 261 -11.63 -13.49 2.86
N THR A 262 -11.32 -14.13 3.98
CA THR A 262 -11.58 -15.57 4.18
C THR A 262 -13.08 -15.87 4.16
N THR A 263 -13.88 -15.12 4.93
CA THR A 263 -15.35 -15.28 4.95
C THR A 263 -15.98 -15.01 3.58
N GLY A 264 -15.45 -14.04 2.82
CA GLY A 264 -15.92 -13.76 1.46
C GLY A 264 -15.74 -14.94 0.50
N ILE A 265 -14.65 -15.71 0.64
CA ILE A 265 -14.42 -16.92 -0.15
C ILE A 265 -15.40 -18.03 0.25
N GLU A 266 -15.68 -18.22 1.54
CA GLU A 266 -16.63 -19.22 2.04
C GLU A 266 -18.06 -19.02 1.51
N PHE A 267 -18.45 -17.79 1.16
CA PHE A 267 -19.78 -17.52 0.58
C PHE A 267 -19.88 -17.85 -0.92
N VAL A 268 -18.75 -18.03 -1.61
CA VAL A 268 -18.70 -18.28 -3.07
C VAL A 268 -18.50 -19.77 -3.38
N THR A 269 -17.95 -20.55 -2.44
CA THR A 269 -17.77 -22.02 -2.53
C THR A 269 -18.93 -22.76 -1.90
#